data_AF-A0A194W0M5-F1
#
_entry.id   AF-A0A194W0M5-F1
#
_cell.length_a   1.000
_cell.length_b   1.000
_cell.length_c   1.000
_cell.angle_alpha   90.00
_cell.angle_beta   90.00
_cell.angle_gamma   90.00
#
_symmetry.space_group_name_H-M   'P 1'
#
loop_
_entity.id
_entity.type
_entity.pdbx_description
1 polymer ?
#
loop_
_entity_poly.entity_id
_entity_poly.type
_entity_poly.pdbx_seq_one_letter_code
_entity_poly.pdbx_strand_id
1 'polypeptide(L)'
;MSGVTLEDLRRLKNSCNEPIKVLPSQKPLPNEHRNAWDFIVQEILPVVKDAPAKSVMEDPGLSFLKRRPLRRYVELRGNRPVSSLWLSKYCQLLGLLMYLTGDVVVKPCSYCAQGSGIFEKCVVFEAIGERSCATHLHNSHALLCDIQPRPLFSGWSARANMERGRRTQESEE
;
A
#
# COMPACT_ATOMS: atom_id res chain seq x y z
N MET A 1 19.66 -40.31 -0.20
CA MET A 1 18.44 -39.57 -0.58
C MET A 1 17.72 -39.21 0.71
N SER A 2 17.97 -38.03 1.25
CA SER A 2 17.43 -37.61 2.55
C SER A 2 16.01 -37.07 2.35
N GLY A 3 15.02 -37.83 2.81
CA GLY A 3 13.60 -37.44 2.75
C GLY A 3 13.28 -36.38 3.79
N VAL A 4 12.42 -35.43 3.40
CA VAL A 4 11.84 -34.41 4.28
C VAL A 4 11.10 -35.12 5.42
N THR A 5 11.44 -34.80 6.66
CA THR A 5 10.83 -35.44 7.83
C THR A 5 9.50 -34.79 8.21
N LEU A 6 8.67 -35.51 8.95
CA LEU A 6 7.38 -35.00 9.45
C LEU A 6 7.58 -33.84 10.44
N GLU A 7 8.73 -33.79 11.12
CA GLU A 7 9.19 -32.66 11.93
C GLU A 7 9.54 -31.41 11.08
N ASP A 8 10.11 -31.59 9.89
CA ASP A 8 10.40 -30.49 8.95
C ASP A 8 9.10 -29.86 8.42
N LEU A 9 8.09 -30.69 8.13
CA LEU A 9 6.75 -30.22 7.74
C LEU A 9 6.01 -29.52 8.89
N ARG A 10 6.19 -29.97 10.15
CA ARG A 10 5.64 -29.29 11.33
C ARG A 10 6.33 -27.95 11.62
N ARG A 11 7.65 -27.85 11.40
CA ARG A 11 8.38 -26.57 11.50
C ARG A 11 7.92 -25.55 10.46
N LEU A 12 7.64 -25.97 9.24
CA LEU A 12 7.04 -25.12 8.20
C LEU A 12 5.63 -24.63 8.59
N LYS A 13 4.78 -25.52 9.11
CA LYS A 13 3.40 -25.20 9.51
C LYS A 13 3.31 -24.29 10.74
N ASN A 14 4.33 -24.29 11.60
CA ASN A 14 4.38 -23.44 12.79
C ASN A 14 5.03 -22.06 12.56
N SER A 15 5.52 -21.76 11.35
CA SER A 15 6.05 -20.43 11.02
C SER A 15 4.97 -19.40 10.66
N CYS A 16 3.70 -19.80 10.56
CA CYS A 16 2.60 -18.96 10.09
C CYS A 16 1.94 -18.07 11.15
N ASN A 17 2.51 -17.91 12.35
CA ASN A 17 1.87 -17.20 13.47
C ASN A 17 2.68 -16.06 14.08
N GLU A 18 3.83 -15.68 13.53
CA GLU A 18 4.53 -14.48 14.00
C GLU A 18 4.10 -13.24 13.18
N PRO A 19 3.65 -12.15 13.83
CA PRO A 19 3.31 -10.93 13.14
C PRO A 19 4.56 -10.36 12.47
N ILE A 20 4.52 -10.25 11.14
CA ILE A 20 5.57 -9.62 10.34
C ILE A 20 5.59 -8.12 10.66
N LYS A 21 6.35 -7.74 11.70
CA LYS A 21 6.71 -6.35 11.99
C LYS A 21 7.99 -6.01 11.21
N VAL A 22 7.91 -5.05 10.31
CA VAL A 22 9.01 -4.66 9.41
C VAL A 22 9.52 -3.26 9.80
N LEU A 23 10.58 -3.22 10.60
CA LEU A 23 11.52 -2.11 10.80
C LEU A 23 12.93 -2.70 11.04
N PRO A 24 13.98 -1.87 11.18
CA PRO A 24 15.11 -1.59 10.28
C PRO A 24 16.08 -2.76 10.00
N SER A 25 15.77 -3.98 10.45
CA SER A 25 16.65 -5.17 10.39
C SER A 25 16.20 -6.19 9.35
N GLN A 26 15.47 -5.74 8.32
CA GLN A 26 14.81 -6.66 7.40
C GLN A 26 15.73 -7.22 6.35
N LYS A 27 15.62 -8.54 6.13
CA LYS A 27 16.14 -9.20 4.94
C LYS A 27 15.56 -8.50 3.69
N PRO A 28 16.33 -8.41 2.59
CA PRO A 28 15.84 -7.87 1.33
C PRO A 28 14.52 -8.53 0.93
N LEU A 29 13.68 -7.79 0.19
CA LEU A 29 12.50 -8.39 -0.44
C LEU A 29 12.94 -9.60 -1.28
N PRO A 30 12.16 -10.69 -1.30
CA PRO A 30 12.60 -11.91 -1.94
C PRO A 30 12.69 -11.66 -3.44
N ASN A 31 13.85 -11.95 -4.04
CA ASN A 31 14.03 -11.82 -5.49
C ASN A 31 13.08 -12.73 -6.30
N GLU A 32 12.47 -13.72 -5.64
CA GLU A 32 11.48 -14.63 -6.21
C GLU A 32 10.20 -13.88 -6.64
N HIS A 33 9.83 -12.81 -5.93
CA HIS A 33 8.69 -11.98 -6.30
C HIS A 33 9.16 -10.76 -7.11
N ARG A 34 9.12 -10.89 -8.43
CA ARG A 34 9.51 -9.80 -9.34
C ARG A 34 8.54 -8.60 -9.30
N ASN A 35 7.29 -8.84 -8.94
CA ASN A 35 6.26 -7.81 -8.83
C ASN A 35 5.30 -8.10 -7.65
N ALA A 36 4.53 -7.08 -7.25
CA ALA A 36 3.61 -7.19 -6.12
C ALA A 36 2.46 -8.18 -6.36
N TRP A 37 2.09 -8.43 -7.61
CA TRP A 37 1.02 -9.37 -7.94
C TRP A 37 1.45 -10.83 -7.70
N ASP A 38 2.65 -11.20 -8.11
CA ASP A 38 3.20 -12.55 -7.88
C ASP A 38 3.24 -12.86 -6.39
N PHE A 39 3.66 -11.90 -5.57
CA PHE A 39 3.63 -12.00 -4.11
C PHE A 39 2.21 -12.18 -3.56
N ILE A 40 1.23 -11.40 -4.03
CA ILE A 40 -0.18 -11.56 -3.59
C ILE A 40 -0.68 -12.97 -3.93
N VAL A 41 -0.46 -13.44 -5.15
CA VAL A 41 -0.98 -14.73 -5.61
C VAL A 41 -0.35 -15.90 -4.84
N GLN A 42 0.97 -15.84 -4.58
CA GLN A 42 1.70 -16.93 -3.94
C GLN A 42 1.56 -16.93 -2.42
N GLU A 43 1.55 -15.75 -1.79
CA GLU A 43 1.67 -15.64 -0.32
C GLU A 43 0.38 -15.20 0.38
N ILE A 44 -0.46 -14.40 -0.29
CA ILE A 44 -1.65 -13.79 0.34
C ILE A 44 -2.92 -14.55 -0.01
N LEU A 45 -3.18 -14.81 -1.30
CA LEU A 45 -4.40 -15.48 -1.74
C LEU A 45 -4.64 -16.87 -1.12
N PRO A 46 -3.60 -17.71 -0.88
CA PRO A 46 -3.82 -19.02 -0.27
C PRO A 46 -4.26 -18.99 1.20
N VAL A 47 -4.08 -17.86 1.90
CA VAL A 47 -4.33 -17.76 3.35
C VAL A 47 -5.48 -16.83 3.73
N VAL A 48 -6.00 -16.03 2.79
CA VAL A 48 -7.17 -15.18 3.02
C VAL A 48 -8.47 -15.98 2.91
N LYS A 49 -9.45 -15.63 3.75
CA LYS A 49 -10.78 -16.28 3.73
C LYS A 49 -11.61 -15.83 2.53
N ASP A 50 -11.58 -14.53 2.23
CA ASP A 50 -12.41 -13.88 1.22
C ASP A 50 -11.54 -13.45 0.03
N ALA A 51 -11.19 -14.41 -0.82
CA ALA A 51 -10.45 -14.15 -2.05
C ALA A 51 -11.25 -13.25 -3.02
N PRO A 52 -10.58 -12.41 -3.82
CA PRO A 52 -11.23 -11.60 -4.84
C PRO A 52 -11.94 -12.48 -5.86
N ALA A 53 -13.13 -12.05 -6.31
CA ALA A 53 -13.78 -12.65 -7.46
C ALA A 53 -12.88 -12.56 -8.70
N LYS A 54 -13.00 -13.52 -9.62
CA LYS A 54 -12.21 -13.55 -10.85
C LYS A 54 -12.32 -12.24 -11.66
N SER A 55 -13.51 -11.66 -11.74
CA SER A 55 -13.77 -10.37 -12.39
C SER A 55 -12.97 -9.21 -11.76
N VAL A 56 -12.85 -9.18 -10.43
CA VAL A 56 -12.04 -8.18 -9.71
C VAL A 56 -10.56 -8.37 -10.00
N MET A 57 -10.10 -9.62 -10.04
CA MET A 57 -8.71 -9.91 -10.40
C MET A 57 -8.41 -9.51 -11.84
N GLU A 58 -9.32 -9.66 -12.78
CA GLU A 58 -9.08 -9.37 -14.20
C GLU A 58 -9.32 -7.89 -14.56
N ASP A 59 -9.67 -7.05 -13.57
CA ASP A 59 -9.99 -5.65 -13.79
C ASP A 59 -8.80 -4.87 -14.42
N PRO A 60 -8.99 -4.23 -15.60
CA PRO A 60 -7.94 -3.48 -16.28
C PRO A 60 -7.35 -2.33 -15.44
N GLY A 61 -8.12 -1.76 -14.52
CA GLY A 61 -7.70 -0.69 -13.61
C GLY A 61 -6.58 -1.12 -12.65
N LEU A 62 -6.44 -2.42 -12.40
CA LEU A 62 -5.35 -2.96 -11.55
C LEU A 62 -4.07 -3.29 -12.34
N SER A 63 -4.15 -3.37 -13.67
CA SER A 63 -3.07 -3.88 -14.54
C SER A 63 -1.73 -3.15 -14.36
N PHE A 64 -1.79 -1.85 -14.03
CA PHE A 64 -0.60 -1.06 -13.78
C PHE A 64 0.09 -1.43 -12.47
N LEU A 65 -0.67 -1.54 -11.37
CA LEU A 65 -0.13 -1.89 -10.05
C LEU A 65 0.39 -3.32 -10.00
N LYS A 66 -0.26 -4.24 -10.71
CA LYS A 66 0.16 -5.64 -10.76
C LYS A 66 1.59 -5.84 -11.30
N ARG A 67 1.99 -4.99 -12.24
CA ARG A 67 3.34 -5.04 -12.87
C ARG A 67 4.40 -4.28 -12.08
N ARG A 68 4.02 -3.53 -11.05
CA ARG A 68 4.96 -2.74 -10.25
C ARG A 68 5.81 -3.68 -9.37
N PRO A 69 7.09 -3.34 -9.16
CA PRO A 69 7.93 -4.08 -8.22
C PRO A 69 7.34 -3.99 -6.81
N LEU A 70 7.44 -5.10 -6.09
CA LEU A 70 7.14 -5.13 -4.66
C LEU A 70 8.07 -4.15 -3.93
N ARG A 71 7.52 -3.24 -3.12
CA ARG A 71 8.31 -2.27 -2.35
C ARG A 71 8.35 -2.57 -0.85
N ARG A 72 7.42 -3.38 -0.35
CA ARG A 72 7.31 -3.76 1.06
C ARG A 72 6.46 -5.01 1.23
N TYR A 73 6.66 -5.72 2.34
CA TYR A 73 5.74 -6.76 2.78
C TYR A 73 4.45 -6.17 3.35
N VAL A 74 3.44 -7.01 3.50
CA VAL A 74 2.22 -6.65 4.24
C VAL A 74 2.56 -6.50 5.72
N GLU A 75 2.27 -5.34 6.29
CA GLU A 75 2.38 -5.08 7.73
C GLU A 75 0.99 -4.66 8.22
N LEU A 76 0.38 -5.49 9.06
CA LEU A 76 -0.96 -5.23 9.61
C LEU A 76 -0.87 -4.69 11.04
N ARG A 77 -1.73 -3.73 11.37
CA ARG A 77 -1.81 -3.17 12.72
C ARG A 77 -2.37 -4.18 13.71
N GLY A 78 -1.89 -4.08 14.95
CA GLY A 78 -2.47 -4.80 16.09
C GLY A 78 -2.26 -6.31 16.06
N ASN A 79 -1.12 -6.77 15.55
CA ASN A 79 -0.77 -8.19 15.42
C ASN A 79 -1.82 -9.02 14.64
N ARG A 80 -2.54 -8.38 13.72
CA ARG A 80 -3.54 -9.06 12.90
C ARG A 80 -2.84 -10.05 11.95
N PRO A 81 -3.36 -11.28 11.82
CA PRO A 81 -2.85 -12.22 10.82
C PRO A 81 -3.25 -11.78 9.42
N VAL A 82 -2.48 -12.19 8.40
CA VAL A 82 -2.78 -11.91 6.97
C VAL A 82 -4.17 -12.41 6.56
N SER A 83 -4.64 -13.50 7.16
CA SER A 83 -5.98 -14.06 6.95
C SER A 83 -7.12 -13.12 7.36
N SER A 84 -6.83 -11.99 8.02
CA SER A 84 -7.80 -10.94 8.36
C SER A 84 -8.06 -9.94 7.23
N LEU A 85 -7.30 -10.02 6.13
CA LEU A 85 -7.57 -9.22 4.93
C LEU A 85 -8.85 -9.71 4.24
N TRP A 86 -9.71 -8.77 3.91
CA TRP A 86 -10.88 -9.00 3.07
C TRP A 86 -10.55 -8.47 1.68
N LEU A 87 -10.55 -9.33 0.67
CA LEU A 87 -10.17 -8.96 -0.69
C LEU A 87 -11.29 -9.19 -1.70
N SER A 88 -12.53 -9.40 -1.24
CA SER A 88 -13.69 -9.70 -2.09
C SER A 88 -14.09 -8.54 -3.02
N LYS A 89 -13.72 -7.30 -2.68
CA LYS A 89 -14.05 -6.08 -3.43
C LYS A 89 -12.86 -5.52 -4.19
N TYR A 90 -13.14 -4.84 -5.31
CA TYR A 90 -12.13 -4.13 -6.11
C TYR A 90 -11.28 -3.15 -5.27
N CYS A 91 -11.93 -2.30 -4.49
CA CYS A 91 -11.26 -1.31 -3.65
C CYS A 91 -10.33 -1.92 -2.58
N GLN A 92 -10.65 -3.13 -2.10
CA GLN A 92 -9.82 -3.88 -1.15
C GLN A 92 -8.54 -4.38 -1.81
N LEU A 93 -8.67 -5.05 -2.95
CA LEU A 93 -7.52 -5.52 -3.71
C LEU A 93 -6.66 -4.35 -4.22
N LEU A 94 -7.29 -3.27 -4.68
CA LEU A 94 -6.62 -2.03 -5.06
C LEU A 94 -5.85 -1.42 -3.88
N GLY A 95 -6.49 -1.31 -2.70
CA GLY A 95 -5.86 -0.81 -1.49
C GLY A 95 -4.64 -1.64 -1.08
N LEU A 96 -4.72 -2.97 -1.14
CA LEU A 96 -3.58 -3.86 -0.88
C LEU A 96 -2.45 -3.68 -1.89
N LEU A 97 -2.77 -3.69 -3.19
CA LEU A 97 -1.78 -3.44 -4.26
C LEU A 97 -1.11 -2.08 -4.10
N MET A 98 -1.88 -1.05 -3.77
CA MET A 98 -1.36 0.28 -3.50
C MET A 98 -0.46 0.29 -2.26
N TYR A 99 -0.82 -0.43 -1.19
CA TYR A 99 0.03 -0.58 -0.02
C TYR A 99 1.39 -1.20 -0.35
N LEU A 100 1.41 -2.24 -1.17
CA LEU A 100 2.63 -2.99 -1.51
C LEU A 100 3.56 -2.25 -2.47
N THR A 101 3.02 -1.34 -3.28
CA THR A 101 3.76 -0.71 -4.40
C THR A 101 3.92 0.81 -4.26
N GLY A 102 3.15 1.45 -3.39
CA GLY A 102 3.11 2.90 -3.22
C GLY A 102 4.25 3.47 -2.37
N ASP A 103 4.09 4.72 -1.98
CA ASP A 103 5.04 5.45 -1.14
C ASP A 103 4.43 5.72 0.24
N VAL A 104 5.22 5.48 1.28
CA VAL A 104 4.85 5.86 2.64
C VAL A 104 4.82 7.38 2.72
N VAL A 105 3.76 7.93 3.30
CA VAL A 105 3.66 9.38 3.54
C VAL A 105 4.34 9.75 4.84
N VAL A 106 5.05 10.88 4.84
CA VAL A 106 5.70 11.42 6.05
C VAL A 106 4.67 11.90 7.06
N LYS A 107 3.61 12.56 6.57
CA LYS A 107 2.46 13.01 7.37
C LYS A 107 1.25 12.13 7.01
N PRO A 108 0.90 11.13 7.85
CA PRO A 108 -0.27 10.30 7.60
C PRO A 108 -1.58 11.10 7.66
N CYS A 109 -2.62 10.61 7.02
CA CYS A 109 -3.98 11.12 7.19
C CYS A 109 -4.46 10.90 8.64
N SER A 110 -5.43 11.68 9.11
CA SER A 110 -5.85 11.69 10.52
C SER A 110 -6.27 10.30 11.01
N TYR A 111 -6.98 9.55 10.16
CA TYR A 111 -7.41 8.18 10.48
C TYR A 111 -6.23 7.21 10.68
N CYS A 112 -5.22 7.27 9.81
CA CYS A 112 -4.02 6.44 9.95
C CYS A 112 -3.12 6.91 11.11
N ALA A 113 -3.07 8.22 11.38
CA ALA A 113 -2.33 8.80 12.50
C ALA A 113 -2.84 8.30 13.86
N GLN A 114 -4.17 8.13 13.98
CA GLN A 114 -4.82 7.56 15.17
C GLN A 114 -4.67 6.04 15.28
N GLY A 115 -4.12 5.40 14.25
CA GLY A 115 -3.94 3.95 14.21
C GLY A 115 -5.19 3.13 13.89
N SER A 116 -6.23 3.77 13.37
CA SER A 116 -7.51 3.13 13.04
C SER A 116 -7.48 2.31 11.74
N GLY A 117 -6.35 2.30 11.02
CA GLY A 117 -6.17 1.59 9.76
C GLY A 117 -5.85 0.10 9.89
N ILE A 118 -6.09 -0.67 8.83
CA ILE A 118 -5.68 -2.08 8.77
C ILE A 118 -4.16 -2.23 8.60
N PHE A 119 -3.53 -1.30 7.89
CA PHE A 119 -2.10 -1.32 7.58
C PHE A 119 -1.29 -0.49 8.58
N GLU A 120 -0.07 -0.94 8.87
CA GLU A 120 0.86 -0.27 9.77
C GLU A 120 1.22 1.14 9.27
N LYS A 121 1.41 1.28 7.96
CA LYS A 121 1.84 2.54 7.34
C LYS A 121 0.72 3.17 6.52
N CYS A 122 0.68 4.51 6.53
CA CYS A 122 -0.14 5.26 5.59
C CYS A 122 0.61 5.32 4.25
N VAL A 123 0.03 4.76 3.19
CA VAL A 123 0.66 4.65 1.87
C VAL A 123 -0.25 5.29 0.83
N VAL A 124 0.33 6.04 -0.09
CA VAL A 124 -0.35 6.63 -1.25
C VAL A 124 0.34 6.20 -2.54
N PHE A 125 -0.32 6.40 -3.65
CA PHE A 125 0.26 6.21 -4.97
C PHE A 125 -0.23 7.31 -5.91
N GLU A 126 0.68 8.19 -6.30
CA GLU A 126 0.32 9.44 -6.98
C GLU A 126 -0.25 9.20 -8.40
N ALA A 127 0.10 8.08 -9.03
CA ALA A 127 -0.28 7.83 -10.42
C ALA A 127 -1.71 7.29 -10.61
N ILE A 128 -2.49 7.01 -9.56
CA ILE A 128 -3.89 6.57 -9.72
C ILE A 128 -4.86 7.75 -9.78
N GLY A 129 -4.40 8.99 -9.61
CA GLY A 129 -5.26 10.19 -9.55
C GLY A 129 -6.17 10.25 -8.32
N GLU A 130 -6.31 9.15 -7.58
CA GLU A 130 -7.04 9.06 -6.33
C GLU A 130 -6.25 9.69 -5.19
N ARG A 131 -6.82 10.73 -4.58
CA ARG A 131 -6.27 11.40 -3.40
C ARG A 131 -6.62 10.65 -2.11
N SER A 132 -6.37 9.35 -2.08
CA SER A 132 -6.66 8.54 -0.89
C SER A 132 -5.52 7.59 -0.56
N CYS A 133 -5.42 7.22 0.71
CA CYS A 133 -4.41 6.26 1.15
C CYS A 133 -4.93 4.81 1.04
N ALA A 134 -4.01 3.86 1.07
CA ALA A 134 -4.29 2.43 0.89
C ALA A 134 -5.30 1.89 1.90
N THR A 135 -5.23 2.38 3.14
CA THR A 135 -6.20 2.05 4.18
C THR A 135 -7.61 2.51 3.81
N HIS A 136 -7.78 3.76 3.35
CA HIS A 136 -9.10 4.27 3.00
C HIS A 136 -9.66 3.59 1.76
N LEU A 137 -8.84 3.30 0.75
CA LEU A 137 -9.27 2.49 -0.39
C LEU A 137 -9.72 1.11 0.06
N HIS A 138 -8.89 0.44 0.87
CA HIS A 138 -9.20 -0.90 1.34
C HIS A 138 -10.52 -0.94 2.14
N ASN A 139 -10.79 0.10 2.92
CA ASN A 139 -12.02 0.22 3.69
C ASN A 139 -13.20 0.78 2.89
N SER A 140 -13.06 1.02 1.58
CA SER A 140 -14.07 1.66 0.73
C SER A 140 -14.46 3.10 1.15
N HIS A 141 -13.56 3.80 1.84
CA HIS A 141 -13.76 5.14 2.40
C HIS A 141 -12.82 6.17 1.76
N ALA A 142 -12.46 6.01 0.49
CA ALA A 142 -11.49 6.87 -0.21
C ALA A 142 -11.79 8.37 -0.05
N LEU A 143 -13.07 8.75 -0.13
CA LEU A 143 -13.55 10.13 -0.02
C LEU A 143 -13.35 10.77 1.38
N LEU A 144 -13.17 9.95 2.42
CA LEU A 144 -12.94 10.44 3.78
C LEU A 144 -11.45 10.67 4.07
N CYS A 145 -10.57 10.33 3.13
CA CYS A 145 -9.15 10.47 3.33
C CYS A 145 -8.74 11.95 3.26
N ASP A 146 -8.32 12.51 4.39
CA ASP A 146 -7.78 13.86 4.50
C ASP A 146 -6.27 13.92 4.22
N ILE A 147 -5.75 12.96 3.44
CA ILE A 147 -4.34 12.94 3.11
C ILE A 147 -4.01 14.15 2.24
N GLN A 148 -3.10 14.99 2.72
CA GLN A 148 -2.57 16.06 1.91
C GLN A 148 -1.66 15.44 0.84
N PRO A 149 -1.92 15.65 -0.46
CA PRO A 149 -0.98 15.20 -1.49
C PRO A 149 0.38 15.82 -1.19
N ARG A 150 1.47 15.08 -1.50
CA ARG A 150 2.81 15.68 -1.42
C ARG A 150 2.77 16.96 -2.25
N PRO A 151 3.27 18.11 -1.75
CA PRO A 151 3.52 19.22 -2.63
C PRO A 151 4.57 18.73 -3.64
N LEU A 152 4.13 18.44 -4.85
CA LEU A 152 4.99 18.23 -6.00
C LEU A 152 5.78 19.54 -6.13
N PHE A 153 7.05 19.52 -5.72
CA PHE A 153 7.97 20.66 -5.78
C PHE A 153 7.55 21.90 -4.96
N SER A 154 8.12 22.05 -3.77
CA SER A 154 8.32 23.37 -3.11
C SER A 154 9.41 24.21 -3.81
N GLY A 155 9.51 24.16 -5.15
CA GLY A 155 10.57 24.80 -5.92
C GLY A 155 10.12 25.67 -7.10
N TRP A 156 8.87 25.54 -7.58
CA TRP A 156 8.42 26.30 -8.75
C TRP A 156 7.17 27.17 -8.56
N SER A 157 6.35 26.97 -7.52
CA SER A 157 5.19 27.85 -7.30
C SER A 157 5.52 29.14 -6.54
N ALA A 158 6.62 29.18 -5.77
CA ALA A 158 7.04 30.40 -5.06
C ALA A 158 7.52 31.50 -6.03
N ARG A 159 8.12 31.12 -7.17
CA ARG A 159 8.58 32.08 -8.20
C ARG A 159 7.42 32.62 -9.03
N ALA A 160 6.43 31.79 -9.37
CA ALA A 160 5.25 32.21 -10.13
C ALA A 160 4.34 33.19 -9.37
N ASN A 161 4.34 33.16 -8.03
CA ASN A 161 3.59 34.13 -7.21
C ASN A 161 4.37 35.41 -6.90
N MET A 162 5.72 35.41 -6.91
CA MET A 162 6.50 36.66 -6.80
C MET A 162 6.46 37.50 -8.10
N GLU A 163 6.45 36.86 -9.28
CA GLU A 163 6.35 37.60 -10.55
C GLU A 163 4.96 38.22 -10.78
N ARG A 164 3.91 37.67 -10.15
CA ARG A 164 2.54 38.20 -10.24
C ARG A 164 2.26 39.30 -9.22
N GLY A 165 2.94 39.29 -8.07
CA GLY A 165 2.89 40.38 -7.08
C GLY A 165 3.63 41.65 -7.53
N ARG A 166 4.59 41.54 -8.45
CA ARG A 166 5.37 42.69 -8.95
C ARG A 166 4.68 43.46 -10.10
N ARG A 167 3.71 42.86 -10.82
CA ARG A 167 2.97 43.58 -11.87
C ARG A 167 1.76 44.39 -11.39
N THR A 168 1.31 44.18 -10.15
CA THR A 168 0.18 44.93 -9.57
C THR A 168 0.59 46.19 -8.80
N GLN A 169 1.86 46.60 -8.86
CA GLN A 169 2.34 47.85 -8.24
C GLN A 169 2.83 48.92 -9.23
N GLU A 170 2.71 48.70 -10.55
CA GLU A 170 3.09 49.71 -11.57
C GLU A 170 1.90 50.20 -12.39
N SER A 171 0.74 50.39 -11.75
CA SER A 171 -0.43 51.01 -12.40
C SER A 171 -1.25 51.84 -11.42
N GLU A 172 -0.57 52.68 -10.65
CA GLU A 172 -1.14 53.88 -10.04
C GLU A 172 -0.12 55.01 -10.21
N GLU A 173 -0.13 55.62 -11.40
CA GLU A 173 0.16 57.03 -11.64
C GLU A 173 -0.38 57.45 -13.02
#